data_AF-A0A958HQP8-F1
#
_entry.id   AF-A0A958HQP8-F1
#
_cell.length_a   1.000
_cell.length_b   1.000
_cell.length_c   1.000
_cell.angle_alpha   90.00
_cell.angle_beta   90.00
_cell.angle_gamma   90.00
#
_symmetry.space_group_name_H-M   'P 1'
#
loop_
_entity.id
_entity.type
_entity.pdbx_description
1 polymer ?
#
loop_
_entity_poly.entity_id
_entity_poly.type
_entity_poly.pdbx_seq_one_letter_code
_entity_poly.pdbx_strand_id
1 'polypeptide(L)'
;MSVFLLRVFTFVILPLLLAALAVRLDKGARTRERRIEVFLIYMFALGAAAGISNWGGHIFAADQVAESIGWAPGSPFQLEMGFANLSYGILAIIAMGRRDGFREATVIGATVMAVGATLVHLWDIAQTGNLAPGNTVQNIMNLARPALLIGLLAASRRAERLPTSEAGTLAFDAWRGSVIAVAGPIAAGVGVGLGVGLAVGQPLAGMLLGLAGGAAFGLFFRSRNAVPAASTERDLTAAD
;
A
#
# COMPACT_ATOMS: atom_id res chain seq x y z
N MET A 1 19.12 10.59 6.43
CA MET A 1 18.53 9.73 7.49
C MET A 1 17.04 9.97 7.68
N SER A 2 16.62 11.21 7.99
CA SER A 2 15.21 11.56 8.26
C SER A 2 14.21 11.16 7.16
N VAL A 3 14.55 11.38 5.89
CA VAL A 3 13.69 11.00 4.75
C VAL A 3 13.42 9.49 4.68
N PHE A 4 14.42 8.66 4.95
CA PHE A 4 14.26 7.20 4.93
C PHE A 4 13.38 6.71 6.07
N LEU A 5 13.56 7.28 7.28
CA LEU A 5 12.67 6.99 8.41
C LEU A 5 11.23 7.41 8.12
N LEU A 6 11.03 8.58 7.50
CA LEU A 6 9.71 9.02 7.06
C LEU A 6 9.11 8.07 6.03
N ARG A 7 9.90 7.54 5.09
CA ARG A 7 9.42 6.53 4.12
C ARG A 7 9.05 5.21 4.80
N VAL A 8 9.86 4.73 5.75
CA VAL A 8 9.53 3.55 6.57
C VAL A 8 8.22 3.78 7.32
N PHE A 9 8.08 4.92 7.98
CA PHE A 9 6.82 5.28 8.63
C PHE A 9 5.66 5.28 7.64
N THR A 10 5.80 5.96 6.50
CA THR A 10 4.71 6.17 5.52
C THR A 10 4.25 4.87 4.86
N PHE A 11 5.15 3.94 4.57
CA PHE A 11 4.82 2.74 3.79
C PHE A 11 4.77 1.44 4.60
N VAL A 12 5.19 1.47 5.87
CA VAL A 12 5.10 0.33 6.79
C VAL A 12 4.14 0.60 7.95
N ILE A 13 4.32 1.72 8.65
CA ILE A 13 3.59 1.99 9.90
C ILE A 13 2.23 2.64 9.63
N LEU A 14 2.21 3.69 8.82
CA LEU A 14 1.00 4.43 8.45
C LEU A 14 -0.12 3.55 7.88
N PRO A 15 0.10 2.59 6.95
CA PRO A 15 -0.99 1.72 6.50
C PRO A 15 -1.61 0.88 7.62
N LEU A 16 -0.81 0.45 8.62
CA LEU A 16 -1.33 -0.27 9.78
C LEU A 16 -2.16 0.64 10.69
N LEU A 17 -1.70 1.89 10.91
CA LEU A 17 -2.42 2.88 11.70
C LEU A 17 -3.75 3.27 11.04
N LEU A 18 -3.73 3.50 9.72
CA LEU A 18 -4.93 3.83 8.95
C LEU A 18 -5.90 2.65 8.90
N ALA A 19 -5.41 1.42 8.75
CA ALA A 19 -6.25 0.23 8.83
C ALA A 19 -6.89 0.07 10.21
N ALA A 20 -6.12 0.26 11.29
CA ALA A 20 -6.64 0.21 12.65
C ALA A 20 -7.72 1.28 12.90
N LEU A 21 -7.48 2.51 12.42
CA LEU A 21 -8.46 3.59 12.47
C LEU A 21 -9.72 3.25 11.66
N ALA A 22 -9.56 2.75 10.43
CA ALA A 22 -10.67 2.35 9.59
C ALA A 22 -11.51 1.24 10.23
N VAL A 23 -10.88 0.21 10.81
CA VAL A 23 -11.57 -0.83 11.59
C VAL A 23 -12.31 -0.24 12.79
N ARG A 24 -11.71 0.73 13.50
CA ARG A 24 -12.31 1.36 14.68
C ARG A 24 -13.54 2.21 14.35
N LEU A 25 -13.56 2.80 13.15
CA LEU A 25 -14.65 3.66 12.67
C LEU A 25 -15.73 2.88 11.91
N ASP A 26 -15.38 1.76 11.27
CA ASP A 26 -16.30 0.97 10.47
C ASP A 26 -17.10 -0.02 11.30
N LYS A 27 -18.39 0.30 11.55
CA LYS A 27 -19.34 -0.57 12.26
C LYS A 27 -19.57 -1.92 11.57
N GLY A 28 -19.21 -2.04 10.28
CA GLY A 28 -19.27 -3.25 9.49
C GLY A 28 -18.07 -4.19 9.70
N ALA A 29 -16.93 -3.72 10.22
CA ALA A 29 -15.71 -4.51 10.39
C ALA A 29 -15.73 -5.42 11.64
N ARG A 30 -16.83 -6.16 11.84
CA ARG A 30 -17.10 -6.92 13.08
C ARG A 30 -16.33 -8.22 13.16
N THR A 31 -16.24 -8.95 12.05
CA THR A 31 -15.61 -10.26 11.97
C THR A 31 -14.10 -10.16 11.80
N ARG A 32 -13.38 -11.21 12.22
CA ARG A 32 -11.92 -11.29 12.06
C ARG A 32 -11.52 -11.17 10.60
N GLU A 33 -12.28 -11.80 9.71
CA GLU A 33 -12.08 -11.76 8.26
C GLU A 33 -12.15 -10.33 7.72
N ARG A 34 -13.22 -9.58 8.03
CA ARG A 34 -13.35 -8.18 7.64
C ARG A 34 -12.21 -7.32 8.18
N ARG A 35 -11.79 -7.52 9.44
CA ARG A 35 -10.65 -6.75 9.98
C ARG A 35 -9.38 -7.01 9.19
N ILE A 36 -9.01 -8.28 8.96
CA ILE A 36 -7.83 -8.64 8.15
C ILE A 36 -7.93 -8.03 6.75
N GLU A 37 -9.12 -8.01 6.16
CA GLU A 37 -9.34 -7.44 4.84
C GLU A 37 -9.03 -5.94 4.78
N VAL A 38 -9.44 -5.17 5.79
CA VAL A 38 -9.07 -3.76 5.89
C VAL A 38 -7.55 -3.59 5.91
N PHE A 39 -6.83 -4.38 6.74
CA PHE A 39 -5.37 -4.32 6.80
C PHE A 39 -4.70 -4.66 5.46
N LEU A 40 -5.18 -5.69 4.75
CA LEU A 40 -4.68 -6.05 3.43
C LEU A 40 -4.91 -4.93 2.41
N ILE A 41 -6.11 -4.35 2.36
CA ILE A 41 -6.44 -3.26 1.43
C ILE A 41 -5.52 -2.05 1.66
N TYR A 42 -5.33 -1.61 2.90
CA TYR A 42 -4.43 -0.48 3.19
C TYR A 42 -2.96 -0.81 2.91
N MET A 43 -2.51 -2.04 3.17
CA MET A 43 -1.15 -2.47 2.83
C MET A 43 -0.89 -2.50 1.31
N PHE A 44 -1.88 -2.94 0.52
CA PHE A 44 -1.81 -2.89 -0.95
C PHE A 44 -1.93 -1.45 -1.47
N ALA A 45 -2.83 -0.64 -0.94
CA ALA A 45 -3.02 0.75 -1.35
C ALA A 45 -1.72 1.56 -1.16
N LEU A 46 -1.16 1.58 0.05
CA LEU A 46 0.11 2.26 0.30
C LEU A 46 1.30 1.56 -0.39
N GLY A 47 1.14 0.30 -0.78
CA GLY A 47 2.07 -0.40 -1.66
C GLY A 47 2.09 0.10 -3.08
N ALA A 48 0.92 0.38 -3.64
CA ALA A 48 0.81 1.05 -4.92
C ALA A 48 1.48 2.42 -4.87
N ALA A 49 1.20 3.20 -3.83
CA ALA A 49 1.83 4.50 -3.61
C ALA A 49 3.36 4.39 -3.53
N ALA A 50 3.89 3.41 -2.78
CA ALA A 50 5.32 3.17 -2.67
C ALA A 50 5.96 2.82 -4.03
N GLY A 51 5.38 1.87 -4.77
CA GLY A 51 5.90 1.45 -6.08
C GLY A 51 5.91 2.59 -7.09
N ILE A 52 4.81 3.36 -7.18
CA ILE A 52 4.72 4.51 -8.10
C ILE A 52 5.67 5.64 -7.68
N SER A 53 5.80 5.92 -6.38
CA SER A 53 6.74 6.94 -5.88
C SER A 53 8.19 6.53 -6.15
N ASN A 54 8.54 5.26 -5.96
CA ASN A 54 9.86 4.73 -6.28
C ASN A 54 10.14 4.79 -7.78
N TRP A 55 9.18 4.40 -8.62
CA TRP A 55 9.28 4.55 -10.06
C TRP A 55 9.59 5.99 -10.44
N GLY A 56 8.83 6.96 -9.92
CA GLY A 56 9.08 8.38 -10.17
C GLY A 56 10.49 8.80 -9.76
N GLY A 57 10.97 8.38 -8.58
CA GLY A 57 12.34 8.65 -8.14
C GLY A 57 13.40 8.07 -9.07
N HIS A 58 13.24 6.81 -9.47
CA HIS A 58 14.18 6.11 -10.34
C HIS A 58 14.20 6.59 -11.80
N ILE A 59 13.10 7.20 -12.28
CA ILE A 59 13.01 7.74 -13.65
C ILE A 59 13.41 9.22 -13.70
N PHE A 60 12.90 10.04 -12.79
CA PHE A 60 13.06 11.50 -12.86
C PHE A 60 14.17 12.05 -11.94
N ALA A 61 14.64 11.27 -10.98
CA ALA A 61 15.65 11.66 -10.00
C ALA A 61 16.68 10.53 -9.76
N ALA A 62 17.04 9.82 -10.84
CA ALA A 62 17.85 8.60 -10.79
C ALA A 62 19.20 8.79 -10.07
N ASP A 63 19.89 9.90 -10.36
CA ASP A 63 21.20 10.20 -9.78
C ASP A 63 21.07 10.48 -8.28
N GLN A 64 20.07 11.26 -7.86
CA GLN A 64 19.82 11.54 -6.44
C GLN A 64 19.45 10.25 -5.69
N VAL A 65 18.72 9.33 -6.33
CA VAL A 65 18.43 8.02 -5.74
C VAL A 65 19.72 7.21 -5.58
N ALA A 66 20.55 7.10 -6.62
CA ALA A 66 21.84 6.39 -6.56
C ALA A 66 22.75 6.95 -5.46
N GLU A 67 22.92 8.27 -5.40
CA GLU A 67 23.70 8.97 -4.39
C GLU A 67 23.15 8.72 -2.97
N SER A 68 21.83 8.68 -2.80
CA SER A 68 21.20 8.40 -1.50
C SER A 68 21.49 6.99 -0.98
N ILE A 69 21.78 6.06 -1.89
CA ILE A 69 22.20 4.68 -1.61
C ILE A 69 23.73 4.61 -1.43
N GLY A 70 24.47 5.64 -1.83
CA GLY A 70 25.94 5.62 -1.85
C GLY A 70 26.50 4.88 -3.07
N TRP A 71 25.72 4.76 -4.14
CA TRP A 71 26.13 4.15 -5.40
C TRP A 71 26.39 5.22 -6.48
N ALA A 72 27.17 4.85 -7.49
CA ALA A 72 27.51 5.76 -8.58
C ALA A 72 26.26 6.16 -9.41
N PRO A 73 26.09 7.45 -9.75
CA PRO A 73 25.02 7.93 -10.62
C PRO A 73 25.26 7.55 -12.10
N GLY A 74 24.26 7.82 -12.95
CA GLY A 74 24.37 7.62 -14.41
C GLY A 74 24.26 6.17 -14.91
N SER A 75 23.96 5.20 -14.05
CA SER A 75 23.77 3.80 -14.44
C SER A 75 22.36 3.54 -14.99
N PRO A 76 22.21 2.81 -16.13
CA PRO A 76 20.89 2.44 -16.66
C PRO A 76 20.09 1.54 -15.71
N PHE A 77 20.75 0.92 -14.73
CA PHE A 77 20.09 0.10 -13.72
C PHE A 77 19.02 0.85 -12.93
N GLN A 78 19.17 2.17 -12.74
CA GLN A 78 18.14 2.98 -12.09
C GLN A 78 16.83 2.95 -12.89
N LEU A 79 16.89 3.01 -14.23
CA LEU A 79 15.69 2.95 -15.08
C LEU A 79 15.01 1.58 -15.00
N GLU A 80 15.77 0.50 -15.08
CA GLU A 80 15.24 -0.86 -14.91
C GLU A 80 14.56 -1.02 -13.54
N MET A 81 15.20 -0.51 -12.48
CA MET A 81 14.64 -0.50 -11.14
C MET A 81 13.36 0.34 -11.07
N GLY A 82 13.31 1.45 -11.80
CA GLY A 82 12.10 2.26 -11.96
C GLY A 82 10.94 1.44 -12.52
N PHE A 83 11.12 0.78 -13.66
CA PHE A 83 10.07 -0.06 -14.26
C PHE A 83 9.70 -1.26 -13.39
N ALA A 84 10.65 -1.86 -12.69
CA ALA A 84 10.37 -2.89 -11.70
C ALA A 84 9.42 -2.36 -10.60
N ASN A 85 9.74 -1.20 -10.01
CA ASN A 85 8.89 -0.56 -9.00
C ASN A 85 7.50 -0.17 -9.55
N LEU A 86 7.40 0.30 -10.79
CA LEU A 86 6.12 0.57 -11.45
C LEU A 86 5.28 -0.69 -11.56
N SER A 87 5.89 -1.80 -11.96
CA SER A 87 5.20 -3.08 -12.07
C SER A 87 4.59 -3.50 -10.73
N TYR A 88 5.35 -3.42 -9.63
CA TYR A 88 4.83 -3.73 -8.29
C TYR A 88 3.78 -2.74 -7.82
N GLY A 89 3.88 -1.47 -8.20
CA GLY A 89 2.85 -0.47 -7.95
C GLY A 89 1.53 -0.85 -8.60
N ILE A 90 1.55 -1.21 -9.88
CA ILE A 90 0.37 -1.64 -10.65
C ILE A 90 -0.20 -2.94 -10.08
N LEU A 91 0.65 -3.93 -9.78
CA LEU A 91 0.20 -5.18 -9.15
C LEU A 91 -0.49 -4.90 -7.82
N ALA A 92 0.06 -4.01 -6.98
CA ALA A 92 -0.57 -3.65 -5.71
C ALA A 92 -1.94 -2.97 -5.89
N ILE A 93 -2.12 -2.12 -6.92
CA ILE A 93 -3.44 -1.55 -7.26
C ILE A 93 -4.45 -2.65 -7.54
N ILE A 94 -4.09 -3.59 -8.41
CA ILE A 94 -4.97 -4.68 -8.82
C ILE A 94 -5.26 -5.62 -7.64
N ALA A 95 -4.25 -5.87 -6.80
CA ALA A 95 -4.35 -6.72 -5.62
C ALA A 95 -5.29 -6.16 -4.53
N MET A 96 -5.58 -4.85 -4.52
CA MET A 96 -6.64 -4.32 -3.64
C MET A 96 -7.99 -4.98 -3.92
N GLY A 97 -8.33 -5.19 -5.20
CA GLY A 97 -9.64 -5.71 -5.61
C GLY A 97 -9.68 -7.23 -5.84
N ARG A 98 -8.64 -7.80 -6.47
CA ARG A 98 -8.62 -9.23 -6.83
C ARG A 98 -8.30 -10.13 -5.63
N ARG A 99 -8.92 -11.32 -5.59
CA ARG A 99 -8.74 -12.34 -4.53
C ARG A 99 -8.55 -13.77 -5.04
N ASP A 100 -8.47 -13.92 -6.35
CA ASP A 100 -8.44 -15.18 -7.11
C ASP A 100 -7.03 -15.79 -7.22
N GLY A 101 -6.16 -15.56 -6.23
CA GLY A 101 -4.74 -15.93 -6.26
C GLY A 101 -3.81 -14.79 -6.70
N PHE A 102 -4.38 -13.70 -7.22
CA PHE A 102 -3.58 -12.55 -7.68
C PHE A 102 -2.81 -11.85 -6.55
N ARG A 103 -3.38 -11.79 -5.34
CA ARG A 103 -2.71 -11.22 -4.17
C ARG A 103 -1.47 -12.03 -3.79
N GLU A 104 -1.56 -13.35 -3.83
CA GLU A 104 -0.43 -14.25 -3.59
C GLU A 104 0.67 -14.04 -4.62
N ALA A 105 0.33 -14.04 -5.92
CA ALA A 105 1.30 -13.79 -6.98
C ALA A 105 1.99 -12.43 -6.83
N THR A 106 1.22 -11.38 -6.50
CA THR A 106 1.74 -10.04 -6.23
C THR A 106 2.72 -10.04 -5.07
N VAL A 107 2.37 -10.69 -3.96
CA VAL A 107 3.22 -10.75 -2.77
C VAL A 107 4.47 -11.59 -3.01
N ILE A 108 4.38 -12.71 -3.74
CA ILE A 108 5.54 -13.53 -4.13
C ILE A 108 6.52 -12.69 -4.95
N GLY A 109 6.05 -12.04 -6.02
CA GLY A 109 6.90 -11.22 -6.88
C GLY A 109 7.57 -10.07 -6.11
N ALA A 110 6.79 -9.34 -5.29
CA ALA A 110 7.31 -8.26 -4.46
C ALA A 110 8.32 -8.75 -3.41
N THR A 111 8.09 -9.94 -2.83
CA THR A 111 8.98 -10.54 -1.83
C THR A 111 10.32 -10.91 -2.44
N VAL A 112 10.33 -11.59 -3.61
CA VAL A 112 11.56 -11.98 -4.30
C VAL A 112 12.40 -10.75 -4.60
N MET A 113 11.79 -9.69 -5.16
CA MET A 113 12.51 -8.46 -5.45
C MET A 113 13.03 -7.77 -4.19
N ALA A 114 12.20 -7.61 -3.16
CA ALA A 114 12.58 -6.86 -1.97
C ALA A 114 13.66 -7.57 -1.14
N VAL A 115 13.57 -8.90 -1.00
CA VAL A 115 14.61 -9.70 -0.36
C VAL A 115 15.87 -9.70 -1.21
N GLY A 116 15.77 -9.88 -2.53
CA GLY A 116 16.90 -9.79 -3.45
C GLY A 116 17.64 -8.46 -3.36
N ALA A 117 16.91 -7.34 -3.39
CA ALA A 117 17.48 -6.00 -3.20
C ALA A 117 18.19 -5.88 -1.85
N THR A 118 17.58 -6.38 -0.77
CA THR A 118 18.21 -6.39 0.55
C THR A 118 19.52 -7.16 0.56
N LEU A 119 19.58 -8.32 -0.10
CA LEU A 119 20.82 -9.10 -0.21
C LEU A 119 21.91 -8.33 -0.98
N VAL A 120 21.55 -7.62 -2.06
CA VAL A 120 22.50 -6.76 -2.79
C VAL A 120 23.03 -5.64 -1.90
N HIS A 121 22.17 -4.97 -1.13
CA HIS A 121 22.60 -3.93 -0.18
C HIS A 121 23.50 -4.50 0.93
N LEU A 122 23.15 -5.65 1.52
CA LEU A 122 23.96 -6.30 2.55
C LEU A 122 25.32 -6.75 2.02
N TRP A 123 25.36 -7.22 0.77
CA TRP A 123 26.60 -7.56 0.09
C TRP A 123 27.49 -6.32 -0.07
N ASP A 124 26.94 -5.21 -0.57
CA ASP A 124 27.67 -3.95 -0.68
C ASP A 124 28.18 -3.46 0.68
N ILE A 125 27.34 -3.47 1.72
CA ILE A 125 27.76 -3.13 3.09
C ILE A 125 28.95 -3.98 3.54
N ALA A 126 28.92 -5.30 3.30
CA ALA A 126 29.98 -6.20 3.71
C ALA A 126 31.29 -5.96 2.94
N GLN A 127 31.23 -5.54 1.68
CA GLN A 127 32.40 -5.32 0.83
C GLN A 127 33.02 -3.93 1.01
N THR A 128 32.18 -2.90 1.17
CA THR A 128 32.61 -1.49 1.07
C THR A 128 32.43 -0.72 2.38
N GLY A 129 31.68 -1.25 3.34
CA GLY A 129 31.27 -0.51 4.54
C GLY A 129 30.30 0.64 4.24
N ASN A 130 29.64 0.64 3.07
CA ASN A 130 28.70 1.69 2.68
C ASN A 130 27.45 1.68 3.56
N LEU A 131 27.45 2.51 4.61
CA LEU A 131 26.33 2.67 5.54
C LEU A 131 25.38 3.81 5.16
N ALA A 132 25.38 4.27 3.90
CA ALA A 132 24.45 5.29 3.46
C ALA A 132 23.00 4.91 3.81
N PRO A 133 22.13 5.86 4.20
CA PRO A 133 20.77 5.54 4.62
C PRO A 133 19.93 4.79 3.57
N GLY A 134 20.14 5.05 2.29
CA GLY A 134 19.50 4.30 1.20
C GLY A 134 20.03 2.87 1.05
N ASN A 135 21.24 2.58 1.53
CA ASN A 135 21.81 1.24 1.56
C ASN A 135 21.43 0.46 2.82
N THR A 136 21.03 1.15 3.89
CA THR A 136 20.82 0.54 5.22
C THR A 136 19.36 0.59 5.65
N VAL A 137 18.84 1.77 5.95
CA VAL A 137 17.49 1.98 6.51
C VAL A 137 16.39 1.54 5.56
N GLN A 138 16.61 1.70 4.25
CA GLN A 138 15.69 1.23 3.21
C GLN A 138 15.36 -0.28 3.34
N ASN A 139 16.31 -1.10 3.80
CA ASN A 139 16.12 -2.54 3.96
C ASN A 139 15.08 -2.90 5.02
N ILE A 140 14.81 -2.02 5.98
CA ILE A 140 13.72 -2.22 6.95
C ILE A 140 12.39 -2.33 6.20
N MET A 141 12.14 -1.45 5.23
CA MET A 141 10.92 -1.51 4.42
C MET A 141 10.93 -2.74 3.50
N ASN A 142 12.08 -3.05 2.90
CA ASN A 142 12.22 -4.19 2.00
C ASN A 142 11.85 -5.52 2.68
N LEU A 143 12.13 -5.68 3.97
CA LEU A 143 11.81 -6.90 4.71
C LEU A 143 10.47 -6.84 5.44
N ALA A 144 10.14 -5.71 6.08
CA ALA A 144 8.94 -5.60 6.90
C ALA A 144 7.65 -5.72 6.08
N ARG A 145 7.59 -5.12 4.89
CA ARG A 145 6.36 -5.14 4.07
C ARG A 145 6.03 -6.55 3.55
N PRO A 146 6.97 -7.31 2.95
CA PRO A 146 6.72 -8.71 2.63
C PRO A 146 6.30 -9.55 3.83
N ALA A 147 6.99 -9.43 4.97
CA ALA A 147 6.64 -10.20 6.17
C ALA A 147 5.21 -9.92 6.64
N LEU A 148 4.80 -8.64 6.69
CA LEU A 148 3.45 -8.23 7.04
C LEU A 148 2.41 -8.75 6.03
N LEU A 149 2.67 -8.61 4.73
CA LEU A 149 1.76 -9.07 3.68
C LEU A 149 1.59 -10.59 3.68
N ILE A 150 2.68 -11.35 3.84
CA ILE A 150 2.66 -12.82 3.97
C ILE A 150 1.84 -13.22 5.20
N GLY A 151 2.09 -12.60 6.35
CA GLY A 151 1.35 -12.88 7.59
C GLY A 151 -0.14 -12.57 7.47
N LEU A 152 -0.49 -11.44 6.87
CA LEU A 152 -1.88 -11.03 6.63
C LEU A 152 -2.59 -11.93 5.62
N LEU A 153 -1.93 -12.32 4.52
CA LEU A 153 -2.50 -13.27 3.56
C LEU A 153 -2.71 -14.64 4.18
N ALA A 154 -1.73 -15.16 4.93
CA ALA A 154 -1.88 -16.42 5.66
C ALA A 154 -3.05 -16.35 6.67
N ALA A 155 -3.21 -15.23 7.36
CA ALA A 155 -4.35 -15.01 8.27
C ALA A 155 -5.69 -14.93 7.52
N SER A 156 -5.74 -14.26 6.36
CA SER A 156 -6.94 -14.19 5.50
C SER A 156 -7.34 -15.57 5.04
N ARG A 157 -6.41 -16.36 4.50
CA ARG A 157 -6.67 -17.73 4.04
C ARG A 157 -7.13 -18.66 5.15
N ARG A 158 -6.68 -18.45 6.39
CA ARG A 158 -7.19 -19.21 7.54
C ARG A 158 -8.62 -18.80 7.91
N ALA A 159 -8.94 -17.50 7.85
CA ALA A 159 -10.28 -17.00 8.14
C ALA A 159 -11.29 -17.48 7.08
N GLU A 160 -10.91 -17.46 5.81
CA GLU A 160 -11.73 -17.89 4.66
C GLU A 160 -12.13 -19.38 4.71
N ARG A 161 -11.37 -20.22 5.42
CA ARG A 161 -11.66 -21.66 5.57
C ARG A 161 -12.71 -21.96 6.64
N LEU A 162 -13.10 -20.98 7.44
CA LEU A 162 -14.10 -21.18 8.48
C LEU A 162 -15.50 -21.33 7.85
N PRO A 163 -16.41 -22.15 8.43
CA PRO A 163 -17.78 -22.26 7.94
C PRO A 163 -18.57 -20.94 7.96
N THR A 164 -18.10 -19.98 8.76
CA THR A 164 -18.68 -18.63 8.91
C THR A 164 -18.05 -17.59 7.99
N SER A 165 -17.20 -18.02 7.05
CA SER A 165 -16.55 -17.16 6.07
C SER A 165 -17.57 -16.37 5.26
N GLU A 166 -17.31 -15.08 5.11
CA GLU A 166 -18.10 -14.17 4.29
C GLU A 166 -17.50 -13.98 2.89
N ALA A 167 -16.30 -14.52 2.63
CA ALA A 167 -15.65 -14.42 1.33
C ALA A 167 -16.53 -14.95 0.19
N GLY A 168 -16.59 -14.16 -0.89
CA GLY A 168 -17.39 -14.49 -2.08
C GLY A 168 -18.88 -14.15 -1.94
N THR A 169 -19.34 -13.67 -0.79
CA THR A 169 -20.69 -13.13 -0.67
C THR A 169 -20.79 -11.73 -1.25
N LEU A 170 -21.93 -11.40 -1.89
CA LEU A 170 -22.18 -10.06 -2.43
C LEU A 170 -22.09 -8.98 -1.35
N ALA A 171 -22.54 -9.28 -0.11
CA ALA A 171 -22.47 -8.35 1.01
C ALA A 171 -21.03 -8.01 1.40
N PHE A 172 -20.15 -9.02 1.46
CA PHE A 172 -18.73 -8.81 1.73
C PHE A 172 -18.05 -8.04 0.61
N ASP A 173 -18.34 -8.37 -0.65
CA ASP A 173 -17.75 -7.70 -1.82
C ASP A 173 -18.21 -6.23 -1.96
N ALA A 174 -19.48 -5.94 -1.69
CA ALA A 174 -19.98 -4.57 -1.63
C ALA A 174 -19.32 -3.78 -0.48
N TRP A 175 -19.21 -4.40 0.71
CA TRP A 175 -18.59 -3.79 1.87
C TRP A 175 -17.10 -3.47 1.61
N ARG A 176 -16.29 -4.44 1.13
CA ARG A 176 -14.87 -4.21 0.84
C ARG A 176 -14.67 -3.14 -0.24
N GLY A 177 -15.58 -3.06 -1.22
CA GLY A 177 -15.56 -2.02 -2.24
C GLY A 177 -15.59 -0.61 -1.64
N SER A 178 -16.40 -0.42 -0.59
CA SER A 178 -16.43 0.86 0.15
C SER A 178 -15.13 1.16 0.91
N VAL A 179 -14.40 0.13 1.34
CA VAL A 179 -13.08 0.27 1.98
C VAL A 179 -12.04 0.68 0.94
N ILE A 180 -12.02 0.03 -0.23
CA ILE A 180 -11.12 0.34 -1.34
C ILE A 180 -11.34 1.78 -1.83
N ALA A 181 -12.60 2.21 -1.93
CA ALA A 181 -12.96 3.57 -2.35
C ALA A 181 -12.41 4.67 -1.43
N VAL A 182 -12.04 4.35 -0.20
CA VAL A 182 -11.36 5.27 0.74
C VAL A 182 -9.85 5.08 0.72
N ALA A 183 -9.37 3.83 0.80
CA ALA A 183 -7.95 3.53 0.88
C ALA A 183 -7.19 3.94 -0.39
N GLY A 184 -7.78 3.78 -1.57
CA GLY A 184 -7.17 4.13 -2.85
C GLY A 184 -6.83 5.63 -2.95
N PRO A 185 -7.80 6.55 -2.78
CA PRO A 185 -7.54 7.99 -2.75
C PRO A 185 -6.55 8.43 -1.68
N ILE A 186 -6.61 7.84 -0.47
CA ILE A 186 -5.61 8.09 0.58
C ILE A 186 -4.21 7.75 0.08
N ALA A 187 -4.03 6.56 -0.50
CA ALA A 187 -2.74 6.14 -1.02
C ALA A 187 -2.22 7.04 -2.14
N ALA A 188 -3.09 7.40 -3.09
CA ALA A 188 -2.75 8.32 -4.17
C ALA A 188 -2.32 9.69 -3.62
N GLY A 189 -3.10 10.24 -2.68
CA GLY A 189 -2.78 11.50 -2.01
C GLY A 189 -1.46 11.44 -1.25
N VAL A 190 -1.22 10.39 -0.44
CA VAL A 190 0.04 10.19 0.29
C VAL A 190 1.24 10.09 -0.67
N GLY A 191 1.12 9.29 -1.74
CA GLY A 191 2.21 9.11 -2.71
C GLY A 191 2.56 10.41 -3.44
N VAL A 192 1.55 11.09 -4.00
CA VAL A 192 1.73 12.38 -4.70
C VAL A 192 2.25 13.45 -3.74
N GLY A 193 1.63 13.56 -2.56
CA GLY A 193 2.01 14.54 -1.54
C GLY A 193 3.44 14.35 -1.05
N LEU A 194 3.87 13.10 -0.80
CA LEU A 194 5.25 12.81 -0.44
C LEU A 194 6.22 13.16 -1.59
N GLY A 195 5.87 12.82 -2.84
CA GLY A 195 6.67 13.14 -4.02
C GLY A 195 6.86 14.64 -4.22
N VAL A 196 5.77 15.42 -4.19
CA VAL A 196 5.83 16.90 -4.25
C VAL A 196 6.60 17.45 -3.06
N GLY A 197 6.35 16.93 -1.86
CA GLY A 197 7.06 17.33 -0.66
C GLY A 197 8.56 17.11 -0.76
N LEU A 198 9.02 16.00 -1.35
CA LEU A 198 10.43 15.77 -1.62
C LEU A 198 10.99 16.80 -2.61
N ALA A 199 10.25 17.12 -3.68
CA ALA A 199 10.69 18.08 -4.70
C ALA A 199 10.85 19.51 -4.15
N VAL A 200 10.06 19.91 -3.14
CA VAL A 200 10.13 21.25 -2.52
C VAL A 200 10.84 21.26 -1.15
N GLY A 201 11.50 20.17 -0.78
CA GLY A 201 12.25 20.06 0.49
C GLY A 201 11.38 20.00 1.76
N GLN A 202 10.08 19.69 1.63
CA GLN A 202 9.10 19.59 2.73
C GLN A 202 8.34 18.24 2.71
N PRO A 203 9.03 17.09 2.81
CA PRO A 203 8.43 15.78 2.56
C PRO A 203 7.34 15.39 3.58
N LEU A 204 7.52 15.74 4.86
CA LEU A 204 6.52 15.46 5.90
C LEU A 204 5.24 16.27 5.65
N ALA A 205 5.37 17.57 5.41
CA ALA A 205 4.22 18.44 5.16
C ALA A 205 3.46 18.01 3.89
N GLY A 206 4.19 17.69 2.81
CA GLY A 206 3.61 17.15 1.59
C GLY A 206 2.83 15.85 1.82
N MET A 207 3.41 14.90 2.55
CA MET A 207 2.73 13.64 2.91
C MET A 207 1.45 13.88 3.72
N LEU A 208 1.49 14.76 4.73
CA LEU A 208 0.33 15.07 5.57
C LEU A 208 -0.79 15.78 4.80
N LEU A 209 -0.45 16.73 3.93
CA LEU A 209 -1.43 17.39 3.05
C LEU A 209 -2.04 16.40 2.05
N GLY A 210 -1.21 15.53 1.48
CA GLY A 210 -1.65 14.45 0.60
C GLY A 210 -2.59 13.48 1.29
N LEU A 211 -2.26 13.07 2.52
CA LEU A 211 -3.13 12.23 3.36
C LEU A 211 -4.49 12.91 3.62
N ALA A 212 -4.48 14.18 4.03
CA ALA A 212 -5.70 14.92 4.32
C ALA A 212 -6.59 15.06 3.07
N GLY A 213 -6.00 15.44 1.93
CA GLY A 213 -6.71 15.57 0.65
C GLY A 213 -7.27 14.24 0.16
N GLY A 214 -6.46 13.18 0.21
CA GLY A 214 -6.89 11.82 -0.17
C GLY A 214 -8.00 11.29 0.72
N ALA A 215 -7.94 11.52 2.04
CA ALA A 215 -8.99 11.13 2.97
C ALA A 215 -10.29 11.89 2.73
N ALA A 216 -10.22 13.22 2.54
CA ALA A 216 -11.39 14.05 2.24
C ALA A 216 -12.07 13.59 0.95
N PHE A 217 -11.29 13.34 -0.11
CA PHE A 217 -11.80 12.84 -1.38
C PHE A 217 -12.43 11.45 -1.25
N GLY A 218 -11.75 10.50 -0.60
CA GLY A 218 -12.27 9.14 -0.41
C GLY A 218 -13.57 9.10 0.40
N LEU A 219 -13.67 9.90 1.46
CA LEU A 219 -14.89 10.00 2.28
C LEU A 219 -16.04 10.65 1.51
N PHE A 220 -15.76 11.69 0.71
CA PHE A 220 -16.77 12.31 -0.15
C PHE A 220 -17.38 11.30 -1.12
N PHE A 221 -16.55 10.52 -1.84
CA PHE A 221 -17.03 9.50 -2.77
C PHE A 221 -17.79 8.38 -2.07
N ARG A 222 -17.32 7.92 -0.91
CA ARG A 222 -18.03 6.92 -0.10
C ARG A 222 -19.43 7.39 0.30
N SER A 223 -19.59 8.67 0.65
CA SER A 223 -20.88 9.23 1.06
C SER A 223 -21.89 9.34 -0.10
N ARG A 224 -21.42 9.58 -1.33
CA ARG A 224 -22.26 9.72 -2.53
C ARG A 224 -22.73 8.38 -3.09
N ASN A 225 -21.93 7.33 -2.92
CA ASN A 225 -22.20 6.00 -3.45
C ASN A 225 -22.83 5.05 -2.42
N ALA A 226 -23.13 5.54 -1.21
CA ALA A 226 -23.90 4.78 -0.24
C ALA A 226 -25.36 4.67 -0.75
N VAL A 227 -25.78 3.47 -1.15
CA VAL A 227 -27.18 3.20 -1.49
C VAL A 227 -28.03 3.55 -0.26
N PRO A 228 -29.04 4.44 -0.36
CA PRO A 228 -29.91 4.74 0.75
C PRO A 228 -30.62 3.46 1.21
N ALA A 229 -30.62 3.17 2.50
CA ALA A 229 -31.25 1.99 3.08
C ALA A 229 -32.79 1.93 2.93
N ALA A 230 -33.41 2.85 2.18
CA ALA A 230 -34.84 3.14 2.22
C ALA A 230 -35.63 2.73 0.96
N SER A 231 -35.03 2.05 -0.02
CA SER A 231 -35.73 1.65 -1.25
C SER A 231 -36.03 0.16 -1.38
N THR A 232 -35.57 -0.70 -0.47
CA THR A 232 -35.76 -2.16 -0.61
C THR A 232 -37.06 -2.70 0.01
N GLU A 233 -37.77 -1.91 0.83
CA GLU A 233 -39.04 -2.33 1.46
C GLU A 233 -40.30 -1.89 0.67
N ARG A 234 -40.19 -0.93 -0.26
CA ARG A 234 -41.35 -0.40 -0.99
C ARG A 234 -41.73 -1.14 -2.27
N ASP A 235 -40.83 -1.98 -2.81
CA ASP A 235 -41.11 -2.74 -4.04
C ASP A 235 -41.65 -4.17 -3.78
N LEU A 236 -41.70 -4.62 -2.53
CA LEU A 236 -42.27 -5.93 -2.16
C LEU A 236 -43.70 -5.87 -1.64
N THR A 237 -44.24 -4.67 -1.42
CA THR A 237 -45.62 -4.46 -0.90
C THR A 237 -46.59 -3.89 -1.95
N ALA A 238 -46.12 -3.69 -3.19
CA ALA A 238 -46.93 -3.17 -4.30
C ALA A 238 -47.34 -4.28 -5.30
N ALA A 239 -47.18 -5.55 -4.94
CA ALA A 239 -47.51 -6.70 -5.79
C ALA A 239 -48.58 -7.63 -5.17
N ASP A 240 -49.39 -7.10 -4.25
CA ASP A 240 -50.65 -7.71 -3.78
C ASP A 240 -51.85 -6.89 -4.32
#